data_AF-A0A2S0JKG2-F1
#
_entry.id   AF-A0A2S0JKG2-F1
#
_cell.length_a   1.000
_cell.length_b   1.000
_cell.length_c   1.000
_cell.angle_alpha   90.00
_cell.angle_beta   90.00
_cell.angle_gamma   90.00
#
_symmetry.space_group_name_H-M   'P 1'
#
loop_
_entity.id
_entity.type
_entity.pdbx_description
1 polymer ?
#
loop_
_entity_poly.entity_id
_entity_poly.type
_entity_poly.pdbx_seq_one_letter_code
_entity_poly.pdbx_strand_id
1 'polypeptide(L)'
;MKFDELAVLTFIYSGLMTFFIVPFDRNKPFEHPCTFSTLFRENLMRLIFHKKPLFAVILFILLLTGIWFGFKQQEYHIHTHSRNHPIHTNTIAIFYMFGLFIYTIVLYLILALTTTLKAYKKQ
;
A
#
# COMPACT_ATOMS: atom_id res chain seq x y z
N MET A 1 -1.33 12.68 -15.25
CA MET A 1 -1.45 12.69 -13.79
C MET A 1 -0.39 13.63 -13.25
N LYS A 2 -0.79 14.67 -12.53
CA LYS A 2 0.16 15.61 -11.91
C LYS A 2 0.76 14.99 -10.64
N PHE A 3 1.94 15.46 -10.23
CA PHE A 3 2.58 14.98 -9.00
C PHE A 3 1.66 15.15 -7.78
N ASP A 4 0.93 16.26 -7.72
CA ASP A 4 0.00 16.57 -6.62
C ASP A 4 -1.14 15.55 -6.50
N GLU A 5 -1.71 15.12 -7.63
CA GLU A 5 -2.76 14.09 -7.68
C GLU A 5 -2.25 12.75 -7.12
N LEU A 6 -1.00 12.41 -7.47
CA LEU A 6 -0.38 11.18 -7.02
C LEU A 6 -0.04 11.24 -5.53
N ALA A 7 0.48 12.36 -5.04
CA ALA A 7 0.78 12.56 -3.62
C ALA A 7 -0.48 12.42 -2.74
N VAL A 8 -1.59 13.06 -3.15
CA VAL A 8 -2.87 12.94 -2.44
C VAL A 8 -3.39 11.51 -2.46
N LEU A 9 -3.33 10.84 -3.62
CA LEU A 9 -3.75 9.45 -3.76
C LEU A 9 -2.93 8.52 -2.86
N THR A 10 -1.61 8.67 -2.83
CA THR A 10 -0.71 7.88 -1.97
C THR A 10 -0.97 8.14 -0.50
N PHE A 11 -1.26 9.39 -0.11
CA PHE A 11 -1.59 9.72 1.28
C PHE A 11 -2.89 9.05 1.74
N ILE A 12 -3.97 9.18 0.96
CA ILE A 12 -5.26 8.53 1.25
C ILE A 12 -5.08 7.01 1.29
N TYR A 13 -4.37 6.45 0.30
CA TYR A 13 -4.05 5.03 0.23
C TYR A 13 -3.32 4.54 1.49
N SER A 14 -2.32 5.28 1.96
CA SER A 14 -1.56 4.93 3.17
C SER A 14 -2.45 4.85 4.42
N GLY A 15 -3.39 5.80 4.56
CA GLY A 15 -4.36 5.80 5.65
C GLY A 15 -5.31 4.59 5.61
N LEU A 16 -5.90 4.31 4.45
CA LEU A 16 -6.79 3.16 4.28
C LEU A 16 -6.05 1.83 4.46
N MET A 17 -4.84 1.69 3.91
CA MET A 17 -4.02 0.50 4.09
C MET A 17 -3.72 0.26 5.56
N THR A 18 -3.35 1.30 6.30
CA THR A 18 -3.13 1.19 7.74
C THR A 18 -4.39 0.70 8.47
N PHE A 19 -5.56 1.19 8.09
CA PHE A 19 -6.84 0.76 8.66
C PHE A 19 -7.16 -0.72 8.39
N PHE A 20 -6.95 -1.20 7.16
CA PHE A 20 -7.25 -2.58 6.80
C PHE A 20 -6.22 -3.59 7.33
N ILE A 21 -4.96 -3.17 7.43
CA ILE A 21 -3.84 -4.05 7.82
C ILE A 21 -3.75 -4.20 9.34
N VAL A 22 -3.98 -3.14 10.11
CA VAL A 22 -3.83 -3.20 11.57
C VAL A 22 -4.98 -4.01 12.18
N PRO A 23 -4.69 -5.13 12.87
CA PRO A 23 -5.73 -5.85 13.59
C PRO A 23 -6.21 -5.02 14.79
N PHE A 24 -7.50 -4.69 14.82
CA PHE A 24 -8.15 -4.00 15.94
C PHE A 24 -8.17 -4.84 17.24
N ASP A 25 -7.89 -6.14 17.13
CA ASP A 25 -7.99 -7.08 18.23
C ASP A 25 -6.70 -7.12 19.06
N ARG A 26 -6.59 -6.18 20.00
CA ARG A 26 -5.43 -5.93 20.88
C ARG A 26 -5.29 -6.92 22.05
N ASN A 27 -6.18 -7.90 22.19
CA ASN A 27 -6.45 -8.50 23.50
C ASN A 27 -5.94 -9.94 23.71
N LYS A 28 -4.72 -10.24 23.28
CA LYS A 28 -4.02 -11.42 23.82
C LYS A 28 -2.73 -10.96 24.50
N PRO A 29 -2.69 -10.86 25.84
CA PRO A 29 -1.42 -10.69 26.52
C PRO A 29 -0.51 -11.86 26.15
N PHE A 30 0.73 -11.56 25.76
CA PHE A 30 1.72 -12.60 25.53
C PHE A 30 2.02 -13.26 26.89
N GLU A 31 1.64 -14.52 27.06
CA GLU A 31 1.78 -15.26 28.32
C GLU A 31 3.25 -15.59 28.67
N HIS A 32 4.20 -15.29 27.77
CA HIS A 32 5.61 -15.64 27.94
C HIS A 32 6.58 -14.50 27.57
N PRO A 33 7.75 -14.41 28.23
CA PRO A 33 8.82 -13.50 27.84
C PRO A 33 9.38 -13.91 26.48
N CYS A 34 8.88 -13.27 25.43
CA CYS A 34 9.29 -13.50 24.05
C CYS A 34 10.41 -12.54 23.64
N THR A 35 11.36 -13.04 22.85
CA THR A 35 12.40 -12.20 22.23
C THR A 35 11.76 -11.30 21.15
N PHE A 36 12.29 -10.10 20.92
CA PHE A 36 11.76 -9.18 19.89
C PHE A 36 11.57 -9.83 18.51
N SER A 37 12.50 -10.71 18.11
CA SER A 37 12.43 -11.44 16.84
C SER A 37 11.20 -12.35 16.73
N THR A 38 10.85 -13.05 17.80
CA THR A 38 9.68 -13.95 17.79
C THR A 38 8.38 -13.14 17.76
N LEU A 39 8.31 -12.03 18.50
CA LEU A 39 7.19 -11.07 18.45
C LEU A 39 7.02 -10.44 17.07
N PHE A 40 8.12 -10.04 16.42
CA PHE A 40 8.08 -9.47 15.08
C PHE A 40 7.56 -10.47 14.05
N ARG A 41 8.09 -11.69 14.07
CA ARG A 41 7.66 -12.76 13.15
C ARG A 41 6.19 -13.12 13.34
N GLU A 42 5.73 -13.23 14.59
CA GLU A 42 4.34 -13.56 14.90
C GLU A 42 3.39 -12.43 14.48
N ASN A 43 3.76 -11.17 14.73
CA ASN A 43 2.98 -10.02 14.27
C ASN A 43 2.93 -9.94 12.74
N LEU A 44 4.03 -10.21 12.05
CA LEU A 44 4.10 -10.19 10.59
C LEU A 44 3.21 -11.30 9.99
N MET A 45 3.26 -12.52 10.54
CA MET A 45 2.35 -13.60 10.14
C MET A 45 0.89 -13.25 10.43
N ARG A 46 0.60 -12.64 11.58
CA ARG A 46 -0.76 -12.21 11.93
C ARG A 46 -1.29 -11.12 11.02
N LEU A 47 -0.43 -10.21 10.56
CA LEU A 47 -0.76 -9.19 9.56
C LEU A 47 -1.15 -9.84 8.23
N ILE A 48 -0.37 -10.82 7.76
CA ILE A 48 -0.54 -11.48 6.46
C ILE A 48 -1.74 -12.42 6.44
N PHE A 49 -1.94 -13.20 7.50
CA PHE A 49 -2.96 -14.26 7.55
C PHE A 49 -4.28 -13.83 8.22
N HIS A 50 -4.49 -12.54 8.47
CA HIS A 50 -5.79 -12.07 8.96
C HIS A 50 -6.88 -12.22 7.89
N LYS A 51 -8.17 -12.12 8.26
CA LYS A 51 -9.30 -12.06 7.30
C LYS A 51 -9.46 -10.69 6.60
N LYS A 52 -8.80 -9.65 7.10
CA LYS A 52 -8.90 -8.25 6.62
C LYS A 52 -7.95 -7.84 5.46
N PRO A 53 -6.85 -8.54 5.13
CA PRO A 53 -5.94 -8.12 4.07
C PRO A 53 -6.56 -8.31 2.68
N LEU A 54 -7.66 -9.05 2.54
CA LEU A 54 -8.44 -9.10 1.30
C LEU A 54 -8.84 -7.70 0.85
N PHE A 55 -9.31 -6.85 1.76
CA PHE A 55 -9.67 -5.47 1.45
C PHE A 55 -8.46 -4.62 1.06
N ALA A 56 -7.31 -4.85 1.70
CA ALA A 56 -6.06 -4.18 1.35
C ALA A 56 -5.56 -4.57 -0.06
N VAL A 57 -5.70 -5.85 -0.43
CA VAL A 57 -5.36 -6.35 -1.77
C VAL A 57 -6.31 -5.78 -2.82
N ILE A 58 -7.62 -5.78 -2.54
CA ILE A 58 -8.62 -5.17 -3.44
C ILE A 58 -8.31 -3.68 -3.64
N LEU A 59 -8.04 -2.94 -2.56
CA LEU A 59 -7.69 -1.52 -2.63
C LEU A 59 -6.40 -1.30 -3.46
N PHE A 60 -5.40 -2.17 -3.29
CA PHE A 60 -4.16 -2.10 -4.06
C PHE A 60 -4.41 -2.33 -5.55
N ILE A 61 -5.20 -3.34 -5.92
CA ILE A 61 -5.56 -3.62 -7.31
C ILE A 61 -6.35 -2.45 -7.91
N LEU A 62 -7.31 -1.88 -7.17
CA LEU A 62 -8.07 -0.70 -7.59
C LEU A 62 -7.16 0.52 -7.84
N LEU A 63 -6.12 0.70 -7.02
CA LEU A 63 -5.17 1.79 -7.23
C LEU A 63 -4.33 1.57 -8.50
N LEU A 64 -3.86 0.34 -8.72
CA LEU A 64 -3.11 -0.01 -9.93
C LEU A 64 -3.96 0.21 -11.19
N THR A 65 -5.21 -0.25 -11.20
CA THR A 65 -6.11 -0.02 -12.33
C THR A 65 -6.40 1.46 -12.52
N GLY A 66 -6.59 2.22 -11.42
CA GLY A 66 -6.76 3.67 -11.47
C GLY A 66 -5.57 4.39 -12.13
N ILE A 67 -4.34 4.03 -11.78
CA ILE A 67 -3.12 4.55 -12.42
C ILE A 67 -3.12 4.21 -13.92
N TRP A 68 -3.39 2.95 -14.28
CA TRP A 68 -3.44 2.52 -15.69
C TRP A 68 -4.43 3.35 -16.51
N PHE A 69 -5.67 3.43 -16.03
CA PHE A 69 -6.75 4.13 -16.72
C PHE A 69 -6.49 5.63 -16.77
N GLY A 70 -5.93 6.24 -15.71
CA GLY A 70 -5.56 7.66 -15.70
C GLY A 70 -4.54 7.99 -16.79
N PHE A 71 -3.51 7.17 -16.97
CA PHE A 71 -2.55 7.35 -18.05
C PHE A 71 -3.15 7.07 -19.43
N LYS A 72 -4.00 6.04 -19.57
CA LYS A 72 -4.70 5.74 -20.82
C LYS A 72 -5.64 6.86 -21.26
N GLN A 73 -6.37 7.46 -20.32
CA GLN A 73 -7.26 8.58 -20.59
C GLN A 73 -6.47 9.83 -21.00
N GLN A 74 -5.32 10.08 -20.38
CA GLN A 74 -4.44 11.17 -20.77
C GLN A 74 -3.88 10.97 -22.20
N GLU A 75 -3.44 9.77 -22.54
CA GLU A 75 -3.01 9.39 -23.89
C GLU A 75 -4.14 9.63 -24.91
N TYR A 76 -5.34 9.12 -24.62
CA TYR A 76 -6.53 9.31 -25.46
C TYR A 76 -6.87 10.79 -25.67
N HIS A 77 -6.86 11.60 -24.61
CA HIS A 77 -7.16 13.03 -24.67
C HIS A 77 -6.15 13.78 -25.54
N ILE A 78 -4.85 13.46 -25.42
CA ILE A 78 -3.80 14.06 -26.26
C ILE A 78 -4.00 13.64 -27.72
N HIS A 79 -4.24 12.36 -28.01
CA HIS A 79 -4.37 11.90 -29.40
C HIS A 79 -5.63 12.44 -30.10
N THR A 80 -6.70 12.69 -29.34
CA THR A 80 -7.97 13.19 -29.91
C THR A 80 -8.02 14.71 -30.05
N HIS A 81 -7.34 15.46 -29.18
CA HIS A 81 -7.44 16.93 -29.13
C HIS A 81 -6.13 17.65 -29.47
N SER A 82 -4.99 16.96 -29.50
CA SER A 82 -3.70 17.55 -29.84
C SER A 82 -3.29 17.17 -31.25
N ARG A 83 -2.85 18.15 -32.05
CA ARG A 83 -2.15 17.93 -33.34
C ARG A 83 -0.75 17.30 -33.18
N ASN A 84 -0.43 16.77 -32.00
CA ASN A 84 0.88 16.21 -31.70
C ASN A 84 0.94 14.76 -32.16
N HIS A 85 2.15 14.28 -32.45
CA HIS A 85 2.38 12.86 -32.69
C HIS A 85 1.87 12.00 -31.51
N PRO A 86 1.36 10.79 -31.78
CA PRO A 86 0.87 9.90 -30.74
C PRO A 86 1.97 9.63 -29.72
N ILE A 87 1.75 10.09 -28.49
CA ILE A 87 2.64 9.87 -27.35
C ILE A 87 2.19 8.60 -26.65
N HIS A 88 3.10 7.64 -26.43
CA HIS A 88 2.82 6.46 -25.62
C HIS A 88 3.22 6.69 -24.16
N THR A 89 2.26 6.57 -23.24
CA THR A 89 2.50 6.79 -21.79
C THR A 89 2.59 5.50 -20.98
N ASN A 90 2.54 4.33 -21.63
CA ASN A 90 2.53 3.01 -20.97
C ASN A 90 3.75 2.81 -20.05
N THR A 91 4.96 3.17 -20.51
CA THR A 91 6.21 2.97 -19.75
C THR A 91 6.22 3.76 -18.45
N ILE A 92 5.66 4.98 -18.50
CA ILE A 92 5.53 5.85 -17.34
C ILE A 92 4.53 5.25 -16.35
N ALA A 93 3.37 4.78 -16.84
CA ALA A 93 2.37 4.12 -16.01
C ALA A 93 2.94 2.90 -15.27
N ILE A 94 3.71 2.05 -15.96
CA ILE A 94 4.37 0.88 -15.37
C ILE A 94 5.36 1.30 -14.28
N PHE A 95 6.14 2.35 -14.51
CA PHE A 95 7.07 2.87 -13.51
C PHE A 95 6.35 3.31 -12.22
N TYR A 96 5.23 4.02 -12.35
CA TYR A 96 4.43 4.43 -11.19
C TYR A 96 3.79 3.24 -10.46
N MET A 97 3.29 2.24 -11.19
CA MET A 97 2.77 1.01 -10.59
C MET A 97 3.83 0.26 -9.80
N PHE A 98 5.03 0.13 -10.35
CA PHE A 98 6.15 -0.53 -9.69
C PHE A 98 6.61 0.24 -8.44
N GLY A 99 6.67 1.58 -8.54
CA GLY A 99 6.92 2.44 -7.39
C GLY A 99 5.88 2.26 -6.28
N LEU A 100 4.59 2.20 -6.64
CA LEU A 100 3.51 1.93 -5.68
C LEU A 100 3.67 0.55 -5.04
N PHE A 101 4.02 -0.48 -5.81
CA PHE A 101 4.24 -1.83 -5.29
C PHE A 101 5.35 -1.86 -4.23
N ILE A 102 6.51 -1.25 -4.54
CA ILE A 102 7.61 -1.13 -3.57
C ILE A 102 7.16 -0.34 -2.34
N TYR A 103 6.46 0.78 -2.53
CA TYR A 103 5.93 1.59 -1.44
C TYR A 103 5.02 0.77 -0.51
N THR A 104 4.13 -0.06 -1.06
CA THR A 104 3.24 -0.94 -0.28
C THR A 104 4.02 -1.96 0.55
N ILE A 105 5.09 -2.55 0.01
CA ILE A 105 5.97 -3.47 0.76
C ILE A 105 6.61 -2.74 1.95
N VAL A 106 7.20 -1.56 1.70
CA VAL A 106 7.85 -0.75 2.74
C VAL A 106 6.85 -0.36 3.83
N LEU A 107 5.65 0.09 3.43
CA LEU A 107 4.57 0.42 4.35
C LEU A 107 4.23 -0.76 5.27
N TYR A 108 4.15 -1.97 4.69
CA TYR A 108 3.86 -3.19 5.43
C TYR A 108 4.92 -3.52 6.48
N LEU A 109 6.21 -3.38 6.11
CA LEU A 109 7.33 -3.59 7.03
C LEU A 109 7.33 -2.58 8.18
N ILE A 110 7.09 -1.30 7.89
CA ILE A 110 7.00 -0.24 8.91
C ILE A 110 5.83 -0.51 9.86
N LEU A 111 4.68 -0.95 9.35
CA LEU A 111 3.52 -1.33 10.15
C LEU A 111 3.82 -2.50 11.08
N ALA A 112 4.44 -3.56 10.57
CA ALA A 112 4.85 -4.71 11.39
C ALA A 112 5.87 -4.30 12.47
N LEU A 113 6.83 -3.44 12.13
CA LEU A 113 7.86 -2.99 13.06
C LEU A 113 7.29 -2.09 14.16
N THR A 114 6.45 -1.11 13.80
CA THR A 114 5.84 -0.18 14.77
C THR A 114 4.84 -0.87 15.69
N THR A 115 4.09 -1.85 15.20
CA THR A 115 3.19 -2.65 16.05
C THR A 115 3.99 -3.51 17.03
N THR A 116 5.08 -4.12 16.59
CA THR A 116 5.98 -4.92 17.44
C THR A 116 6.68 -4.07 18.50
N LEU A 117 7.22 -2.90 18.15
CA LEU A 117 7.83 -1.98 19.13
C LEU A 117 6.82 -1.53 20.20
N LYS A 118 5.58 -1.25 19.80
CA LYS A 118 4.50 -0.89 20.73
C LYS A 118 4.12 -2.04 21.65
N ALA A 119 4.14 -3.28 21.15
CA ALA A 119 3.90 -4.47 21.96
C ALA A 119 5.04 -4.72 22.96
N TYR A 120 6.29 -4.62 22.50
CA TYR A 120 7.47 -4.82 23.33
C TYR A 120 7.61 -3.77 24.44
N LYS A 121 7.31 -2.49 24.16
CA LYS A 121 7.33 -1.42 25.19
C LYS A 121 6.25 -1.60 26.27
N LYS A 122 5.19 -2.36 25.98
CA LYS A 122 4.08 -2.63 26.92
C LYS A 122 4.29 -3.86 27.79
N GLN A 123 5.27 -4.70 27.44
CA GLN A 123 5.68 -5.87 28.19
C GLN A 123 6.55 -5.44 29.37
#